data_AF-A0A068RWV9-F1
#
_entry.id   AF-A0A068RWV9-F1
#
_cell.length_a   1.000
_cell.length_b   1.000
_cell.length_c   1.000
_cell.angle_alpha   90.00
_cell.angle_beta   90.00
_cell.angle_gamma   90.00
#
_symmetry.space_group_name_H-M   'P 1'
#
loop_
_entity.id
_entity.type
_entity.pdbx_description
1 polymer ?
#
loop_
_entity_poly.entity_id
_entity_poly.type
_entity_poly.pdbx_seq_one_letter_code
_entity_poly.pdbx_strand_id
1 'polypeptide(L)'
;MDGCDVMNFRLRAGPKFVVSLNSSLHIPYSIMSVLTSVSGFAAFGVLVRTYALGLQRRPLLSNPSSHLAAAVVFGGFGYFMNGVLERQNALIEGKKDILLQHRARAEEIAAKQQAAQ
;
A
#
# COMPACT_ATOMS: atom_id res chain seq x y z
N MET A 1 -21.87 27.24 35.74
CA MET A 1 -21.15 25.94 35.69
C MET A 1 -21.56 25.31 34.39
N ASP A 2 -20.91 25.78 33.34
CA ASP A 2 -21.28 25.57 31.94
C ASP A 2 -20.83 24.21 31.45
N GLY A 3 -21.71 23.59 30.65
CA GLY A 3 -21.53 22.29 30.07
C GLY A 3 -20.28 22.21 29.21
N CYS A 4 -19.46 21.21 29.50
CA CYS A 4 -18.43 20.71 28.59
C CYS A 4 -19.11 20.14 27.34
N ASP A 5 -19.27 21.00 26.33
CA ASP A 5 -19.74 20.62 25.01
C ASP A 5 -18.66 19.77 24.34
N VAL A 6 -18.95 18.47 24.25
CA VAL A 6 -18.08 17.45 23.68
C VAL A 6 -18.01 17.69 22.17
N MET A 7 -16.93 18.35 21.72
CA MET A 7 -16.63 18.54 20.30
C MET A 7 -16.59 17.19 19.58
N ASN A 8 -17.70 16.91 18.90
CA ASN A 8 -17.89 15.78 18.01
C ASN A 8 -17.02 16.00 16.76
N PHE A 9 -15.79 15.51 16.77
CA PHE A 9 -14.88 15.53 15.63
C PHE A 9 -15.38 14.54 14.56
N ARG A 10 -16.31 15.01 13.73
CA ARG A 10 -16.88 14.29 12.59
C ARG A 10 -15.81 14.15 11.50
N LEU A 11 -15.18 12.98 11.42
CA LEU A 11 -14.25 12.61 10.35
C LEU A 11 -14.92 12.79 8.98
N ARG A 12 -14.43 13.77 8.22
CA ARG A 12 -14.84 14.04 6.85
C ARG A 12 -14.26 12.95 5.95
N ALA A 13 -15.12 12.09 5.43
CA ALA A 13 -14.78 11.12 4.41
C ALA A 13 -14.16 11.83 3.20
N GLY A 14 -12.90 11.53 2.89
CA GLY A 14 -12.24 11.99 1.67
C GLY A 14 -12.90 11.38 0.43
N PRO A 15 -12.80 12.06 -0.74
CA PRO A 15 -13.34 11.53 -1.98
C PRO A 15 -12.63 10.22 -2.34
N LYS A 16 -13.41 9.14 -2.42
CA LYS A 16 -12.94 7.86 -2.96
C LYS A 16 -12.75 8.05 -4.46
N PHE A 17 -11.50 8.21 -4.88
CA PHE A 17 -11.13 8.15 -6.28
C PHE A 17 -11.30 6.69 -6.75
N VAL A 18 -12.52 6.34 -7.15
CA VAL A 18 -12.84 5.02 -7.68
C VAL A 18 -12.42 5.00 -9.14
N VAL A 19 -11.23 4.47 -9.37
CA VAL A 19 -10.75 4.07 -10.68
C VAL A 19 -11.68 2.94 -11.18
N SER A 20 -12.59 3.29 -12.09
CA SER A 20 -13.45 2.34 -12.79
C SER A 20 -12.65 1.63 -13.87
N LEU A 21 -12.12 0.44 -13.57
CA LEU A 21 -11.58 -0.47 -14.58
C LEU A 21 -12.59 -1.57 -14.88
N ASN A 22 -12.85 -1.71 -16.17
CA ASN A 22 -13.67 -2.70 -16.84
C ASN A 22 -13.53 -4.11 -16.25
N SER A 23 -14.67 -4.67 -15.82
CA SER A 23 -14.81 -6.03 -15.31
C SER A 23 -14.82 -7.03 -16.45
N SER A 24 -13.67 -7.63 -16.77
CA SER A 24 -13.56 -8.96 -17.42
C SER A 24 -12.09 -9.40 -17.56
N LEU A 25 -11.39 -9.55 -16.45
CA LEU A 25 -10.25 -10.48 -16.40
C LEU A 25 -10.02 -10.88 -14.95
N HIS A 26 -10.33 -12.13 -14.62
CA HIS A 26 -10.06 -12.71 -13.31
C HIS A 26 -8.55 -12.97 -13.20
N ILE A 27 -7.79 -11.89 -13.06
CA ILE A 27 -6.36 -11.94 -12.83
C ILE A 27 -6.18 -12.13 -11.32
N PRO A 28 -5.48 -13.17 -10.85
CA PRO A 28 -5.21 -13.33 -9.42
C PRO A 28 -4.56 -12.06 -8.85
N TYR A 29 -5.08 -11.58 -7.71
CA TYR A 29 -4.69 -10.32 -7.06
C TYR A 29 -3.17 -10.18 -6.84
N SER A 30 -2.46 -11.29 -6.65
CA SER A 30 -1.01 -11.34 -6.53
C SER A 30 -0.28 -10.88 -7.81
N ILE A 31 -0.79 -11.22 -9.00
CA ILE A 31 -0.19 -10.81 -10.28
C ILE A 31 -0.31 -9.29 -10.48
N MET A 32 -1.44 -8.69 -10.12
CA MET A 32 -1.63 -7.24 -10.21
C MET A 32 -0.68 -6.50 -9.27
N SER A 33 -0.51 -6.96 -8.03
CA SER A 33 0.46 -6.38 -7.08
C SER A 33 1.89 -6.40 -7.63
N VAL A 34 2.33 -7.57 -8.10
CA VAL A 34 3.70 -7.78 -8.60
C VAL A 34 3.95 -6.95 -9.86
N LEU A 35 3.03 -6.96 -10.82
CA LEU A 35 3.15 -6.13 -12.03
C LEU A 35 3.28 -4.65 -11.68
N THR A 36 2.44 -4.15 -10.77
CA THR A 36 2.44 -2.72 -10.41
C THR A 36 3.73 -2.34 -9.68
N SER A 37 4.20 -3.19 -8.77
CA SER A 37 5.46 -2.94 -8.06
C SER A 37 6.66 -3.02 -8.99
N VAL A 38 6.78 -4.08 -9.79
CA VAL A 38 7.91 -4.28 -10.70
C VAL A 38 7.95 -3.17 -11.76
N SER A 39 6.81 -2.82 -12.36
CA SER A 39 6.76 -1.73 -13.36
C SER A 39 7.04 -0.36 -12.74
N GLY A 40 6.53 -0.08 -11.53
CA GLY A 40 6.81 1.16 -10.81
C GLY A 40 8.29 1.31 -10.50
N PHE A 41 8.92 0.26 -9.93
CA PHE A 41 10.35 0.30 -9.65
C PHE A 41 11.22 0.28 -10.92
N ALA A 42 10.84 -0.47 -11.96
CA ALA A 42 11.55 -0.45 -13.23
C ALA A 42 11.52 0.95 -13.87
N ALA A 43 10.36 1.60 -13.91
CA ALA A 43 10.23 2.97 -14.39
C ALA A 43 11.06 3.95 -13.55
N PHE A 44 11.08 3.76 -12.22
CA PHE A 44 11.93 4.54 -11.33
C PHE A 44 13.42 4.37 -11.64
N GLY A 45 13.89 3.14 -11.89
CA GLY A 45 15.29 2.88 -12.27
C GLY A 45 15.70 3.56 -13.58
N VAL A 46 14.82 3.54 -14.59
CA VAL A 46 15.02 4.28 -15.84
C VAL A 46 15.08 5.78 -15.58
N LEU A 47 14.19 6.31 -14.73
CA LEU A 47 14.14 7.73 -14.39
C LEU A 47 15.40 8.19 -13.66
N VAL A 48 15.90 7.41 -12.69
CA VAL A 48 17.17 7.71 -12.00
C VAL A 48 18.32 7.77 -13.01
N ARG A 49 18.33 6.86 -13.99
CA ARG A 49 19.37 6.83 -15.03
C ARG A 49 19.29 8.03 -15.97
N THR A 50 18.11 8.40 -16.45
CA THR A 50 17.92 9.59 -17.29
C THR A 50 18.25 10.86 -16.52
N TYR A 51 17.91 10.92 -15.23
CA TYR A 51 18.25 12.05 -14.35
C TYR A 51 19.75 12.23 -14.19
N ALA A 52 20.50 11.14 -13.97
CA ALA A 52 21.96 11.18 -13.87
C ALA A 52 22.62 11.71 -15.16
N LEU A 53 22.12 11.33 -16.34
CA LEU A 53 22.60 11.85 -17.63
C LEU A 53 22.24 13.32 -17.84
N GLY A 54 21.07 13.75 -17.37
CA GLY A 54 20.66 15.15 -17.36
C GLY A 54 21.61 16.02 -16.56
N LEU A 55 22.08 15.53 -15.40
CA LEU A 55 23.07 16.23 -14.58
C LEU A 55 24.42 16.37 -15.29
N GLN A 56 24.81 15.35 -16.06
CA GLN A 56 26.04 15.33 -16.85
C GLN A 56 25.94 16.12 -18.17
N ARG A 57 24.82 16.80 -18.44
CA ARG A 57 24.54 17.52 -19.71
C ARG A 57 24.74 16.64 -20.96
N ARG A 58 24.59 15.32 -20.82
CA ARG A 58 24.66 14.35 -21.94
C ARG A 58 23.26 14.05 -22.47
N PRO A 59 23.10 13.66 -23.75
CA PRO A 59 21.80 13.29 -24.28
C PRO A 59 21.15 12.19 -23.42
N LEU A 60 19.90 12.43 -23.02
CA LEU A 60 19.19 11.70 -21.96
C LEU A 60 19.04 10.20 -22.24
N LEU A 61 19.01 9.81 -23.51
CA LEU A 61 18.86 8.42 -23.96
C LEU A 61 20.16 7.84 -24.52
N SER A 62 21.31 8.43 -24.18
CA SER A 62 22.59 7.81 -24.51
C SER A 62 22.74 6.46 -23.81
N ASN A 63 23.15 5.44 -24.56
CA ASN A 63 23.33 4.06 -24.09
C ASN A 63 22.04 3.43 -23.52
N PRO A 64 21.10 2.97 -24.38
CA PRO A 64 19.85 2.32 -23.95
C PRO A 64 20.10 1.06 -23.11
N SER A 65 21.25 0.38 -23.31
CA SER A 65 21.69 -0.75 -22.49
C SER A 65 21.79 -0.40 -21.00
N SER A 66 22.25 0.81 -20.67
CA SER A 66 22.38 1.25 -19.27
C SER A 66 21.02 1.56 -18.62
N HIS A 67 20.04 2.00 -19.40
CA HIS A 67 18.67 2.19 -18.93
C HIS A 67 17.98 0.85 -18.71
N LEU A 68 18.18 -0.12 -19.61
CA LEU A 68 17.67 -1.47 -19.45
C LEU A 68 18.27 -2.15 -18.22
N ALA A 69 19.58 -2.02 -18.02
CA ALA A 69 20.23 -2.56 -16.81
C ALA A 69 19.65 -1.93 -15.53
N ALA A 70 19.44 -0.62 -15.51
CA ALA A 70 18.80 0.05 -14.37
C ALA A 70 17.34 -0.42 -14.17
N ALA A 71 16.57 -0.56 -15.25
CA ALA A 71 15.20 -1.07 -15.21
C ALA A 71 15.13 -2.50 -14.63
N VAL A 72 16.08 -3.37 -15.02
CA VAL A 72 16.15 -4.75 -14.54
C VAL A 72 16.57 -4.81 -13.07
N VAL A 73 17.57 -4.03 -12.67
CA VAL A 73 18.03 -3.99 -11.26
C VAL A 73 16.92 -3.47 -10.34
N PHE A 74 16.31 -2.34 -10.68
CA PHE A 74 15.22 -1.79 -9.87
C PHE A 74 13.94 -2.61 -9.99
N GLY A 75 13.60 -3.15 -11.16
CA GLY A 75 12.46 -4.05 -11.33
C GLY A 75 12.61 -5.33 -10.49
N GLY A 76 13.81 -5.91 -10.44
CA GLY A 76 14.14 -7.02 -9.55
C GLY A 76 14.03 -6.65 -8.07
N PHE A 77 14.45 -5.44 -7.69
CA PHE A 77 14.23 -4.91 -6.35
C PHE A 77 12.73 -4.78 -6.02
N GLY A 78 11.92 -4.33 -6.97
CA GLY A 78 10.46 -4.26 -6.82
C GLY A 78 9.81 -5.62 -6.62
N TYR A 79 10.30 -6.66 -7.32
CA TYR A 79 9.87 -8.04 -7.12
C TYR A 79 10.21 -8.53 -5.71
N PHE A 80 11.45 -8.31 -5.26
CA PHE A 80 11.88 -8.68 -3.91
C PHE A 80 11.02 -8.01 -2.83
N MET A 81 10.73 -6.71 -2.99
CA MET A 81 9.92 -5.98 -2.02
C MET A 81 8.48 -6.47 -1.94
N ASN A 82 7.90 -6.89 -3.05
CA ASN A 82 6.57 -7.48 -3.06
C ASN A 82 6.53 -8.76 -2.20
N GLY A 83 7.56 -9.61 -2.30
CA GLY A 83 7.68 -10.81 -1.47
C GLY A 83 7.78 -10.52 0.04
N VAL A 84 8.39 -9.40 0.43
CA VAL A 84 8.41 -8.96 1.84
C VAL A 84 7.05 -8.43 2.29
N LEU A 85 6.33 -7.72 1.42
CA LEU A 85 4.98 -7.23 1.70
C LEU A 85 3.97 -8.38 1.87
N GLU A 86 4.06 -9.41 1.04
CA GLU A 86 3.21 -10.61 1.13
C GLU A 86 3.27 -11.23 2.54
N ARG A 87 4.48 -11.32 3.10
CA ARG A 87 4.70 -11.82 4.48
C ARG A 87 4.06 -10.92 5.53
N GLN A 88 4.13 -9.60 5.36
CA GLN A 88 3.52 -8.66 6.30
C GLN A 88 1.99 -8.70 6.24
N ASN A 89 1.41 -8.84 5.05
CA ASN A 89 -0.03 -8.99 4.88
C ASN A 89 -0.55 -10.28 5.54
N ALA A 90 0.16 -11.39 5.37
CA ALA A 90 -0.19 -12.65 6.04
C ALA A 90 -0.20 -12.50 7.58
N LEU A 91 0.75 -11.76 8.14
CA LEU A 91 0.78 -11.48 9.59
C LEU A 91 -0.34 -10.53 10.03
N ILE A 92 -0.71 -9.55 9.21
CA ILE A 92 -1.81 -8.62 9.50
C ILE A 92 -3.13 -9.38 9.52
N GLU A 93 -3.35 -10.31 8.60
CA GLU A 93 -4.56 -11.12 8.54
C GLU A 93 -4.72 -11.98 9.80
N GLY A 94 -3.67 -12.68 10.23
CA GLY A 94 -3.70 -13.44 11.48
C GLY A 94 -3.94 -12.58 12.74
N LYS A 95 -3.50 -11.31 12.73
CA LYS A 95 -3.75 -10.38 13.86
C LYS A 95 -5.16 -9.81 13.86
N LYS A 96 -5.83 -9.70 12.71
CA LYS A 96 -7.20 -9.17 12.63
C LYS A 96 -8.19 -10.04 13.40
N ASP A 97 -8.06 -11.35 13.32
CA ASP A 97 -8.96 -12.29 14.01
C ASP A 97 -8.86 -12.16 15.54
N ILE A 98 -7.64 -12.01 16.04
CA ILE A 98 -7.38 -11.78 17.47
C ILE A 98 -8.04 -10.46 17.92
N LEU A 99 -7.90 -9.39 17.12
CA LEU A 99 -8.53 -8.09 17.43
C LEU A 99 -10.06 -8.17 17.45
N LEU A 100 -10.68 -8.95 16.55
CA LEU A 100 -12.13 -9.14 16.54
C LEU A 100 -12.62 -9.91 17.78
N GLN A 101 -11.91 -10.95 18.20
CA GLN A 101 -12.23 -11.70 19.42
C GLN A 101 -12.12 -10.83 20.68
N HIS A 102 -11.10 -9.96 20.74
CA HIS A 102 -10.97 -9.02 21.85
C HIS A 102 -12.09 -7.99 21.89
N ARG A 103 -12.58 -7.52 20.73
CA ARG A 103 -13.72 -6.59 20.65
C ARG A 103 -15.01 -7.24 21.13
N ALA A 104 -15.30 -8.47 20.68
CA ALA A 104 -16.47 -9.21 21.14
C ALA A 104 -16.47 -9.41 22.66
N ARG A 105 -15.32 -9.81 23.23
CA ARG A 105 -15.18 -9.97 24.68
C ARG A 105 -15.33 -8.66 25.45
N ALA A 106 -14.84 -7.55 24.89
CA ALA A 106 -14.98 -6.23 25.52
C ALA A 106 -16.44 -5.78 25.58
N GLU A 107 -17.22 -6.04 24.52
CA GLU A 107 -18.65 -5.75 24.46
C GLU A 107 -19.44 -6.58 25.49
N GLU A 108 -19.11 -7.86 25.67
CA GLU A 108 -19.74 -8.72 26.69
C GLU A 108 -19.46 -8.25 28.12
N ILE A 109 -18.23 -7.82 28.40
CA ILE A 109 -17.85 -7.30 29.72
C ILE A 109 -18.54 -5.96 29.97
N ALA A 110 -18.60 -5.07 28.97
CA ALA A 110 -19.31 -3.80 29.07
C ALA A 110 -20.81 -4.00 29.31
N ALA A 111 -21.44 -4.97 28.61
CA ALA A 111 -22.85 -5.32 28.82
C ALA A 111 -23.11 -5.88 30.23
N LYS A 112 -22.21 -6.72 30.75
CA LYS A 112 -22.29 -7.23 32.14
C LYS A 112 -22.10 -6.13 33.18
N GLN A 113 -21.22 -5.17 32.92
CA GLN A 113 -21.02 -4.02 33.81
C GLN A 113 -22.21 -3.06 33.80
N GLN A 114 -22.89 -2.91 32.66
CA GLN A 114 -24.15 -2.14 32.56
C GLN A 114 -25.33 -2.82 33.26
N ALA A 115 -25.35 -4.16 33.32
CA ALA A 115 -26.39 -4.91 34.04
C ALA A 115 -26.15 -4.99 35.57
N ALA A 116 -24.94 -4.66 36.02
CA ALA A 116 -24.56 -4.64 37.43
C ALA A 116 -24.62 -3.24 38.06
N GLN A 117 -24.90 -2.20 37.25
CA GLN A 117 -25.20 -0.83 37.68
C GLN A 117 -26.71 -0.61 37.64
#